data_AF-A0A224Z0X3-F1
#
_entry.id   AF-A0A224Z0X3-F1
#
_cell.length_a   1.000
_cell.length_b   1.000
_cell.length_c   1.000
_cell.angle_alpha   90.00
_cell.angle_beta   90.00
_cell.angle_gamma   90.00
#
_symmetry.space_group_name_H-M   'P 1'
#
loop_
_entity.id
_entity.type
_entity.pdbx_description
1 polymer ?
#
loop_
_entity_poly.entity_id
_entity_poly.type
_entity_poly.pdbx_seq_one_letter_code
_entity_poly.pdbx_strand_id
1 'polypeptide(L)'
;MFSLGTLPTSWSILGHLENLEELKLIHYKDMHLSNDFNNLPKSLETLYIADATIEKIDDDWLVHLDDLKHLIVRQTDMYNFTRSWLPNPAPQFTTLDLPTNKLISFPANLDDGLPELKYVSVERNLITSVHEEDLAPLKDKPVFVDLMFNPVHCDCKLAFILDYPTRWHYFLCATPGDVADSYITHLTEEQLQCEHGNA
;
A
#
# COMPACT_ATOMS: atom_id res chain seq x y z
N MET A 1 -17.88 17.49 7.21
CA MET A 1 -17.66 16.52 8.30
C MET A 1 -18.81 15.53 8.24
N PHE A 2 -18.61 14.39 7.57
CA PHE A 2 -19.52 13.27 7.70
C PHE A 2 -19.12 12.51 8.98
N SER A 3 -19.67 12.90 10.13
CA SER A 3 -19.53 12.10 11.34
C SER A 3 -20.91 11.56 11.72
N LEU A 4 -20.99 10.23 11.80
CA LEU A 4 -22.16 9.38 12.07
C LEU A 4 -23.10 9.18 10.87
N GLY A 5 -22.92 8.06 10.16
CA GLY A 5 -23.88 7.61 9.15
C GLY A 5 -23.23 6.70 8.13
N THR A 6 -24.04 5.87 7.47
CA THR A 6 -23.66 5.13 6.26
C THR A 6 -23.12 6.10 5.20
N LEU A 7 -22.27 5.61 4.29
CA LEU A 7 -21.85 6.40 3.13
C LEU A 7 -23.08 6.93 2.36
N PRO A 8 -22.96 8.06 1.66
CA PRO A 8 -24.05 8.50 0.79
C PRO A 8 -24.35 7.42 -0.24
N THR A 9 -25.60 7.35 -0.69
CA THR A 9 -25.99 6.41 -1.76
C THR A 9 -25.33 6.75 -3.10
N SER A 10 -24.86 7.99 -3.28
CA SER A 10 -24.00 8.37 -4.40
C SER A 10 -23.12 9.59 -4.06
N TRP A 11 -21.87 9.55 -4.52
CA TRP A 11 -20.86 10.60 -4.45
C TRP A 11 -21.11 11.74 -5.44
N SER A 12 -22.01 11.59 -6.42
CA SER A 12 -22.44 12.71 -7.27
C SER A 12 -23.01 13.88 -6.47
N ILE A 13 -23.45 13.65 -5.22
CA ILE A 13 -23.83 14.73 -4.29
C ILE A 13 -22.71 15.76 -4.08
N LEU A 14 -21.44 15.34 -4.19
CA LEU A 14 -20.26 16.19 -4.08
C LEU A 14 -19.78 16.72 -5.43
N GLY A 15 -20.33 16.27 -6.56
CA GLY A 15 -19.82 16.58 -7.90
C GLY A 15 -19.78 18.08 -8.27
N HIS A 16 -20.50 18.93 -7.53
CA HIS A 16 -20.49 20.38 -7.68
C HIS A 16 -19.33 21.07 -6.93
N LEU A 17 -18.60 20.35 -6.09
CA LEU A 17 -17.49 20.89 -5.30
C LEU A 17 -16.21 20.91 -6.14
N GLU A 18 -16.08 21.90 -7.02
CA GLU A 18 -14.99 22.01 -7.99
C GLU A 18 -13.59 22.13 -7.35
N ASN A 19 -13.49 22.49 -6.07
CA ASN A 19 -12.24 22.66 -5.34
C ASN A 19 -12.06 21.63 -4.20
N LEU A 20 -12.77 20.50 -4.25
CA LEU A 20 -12.61 19.46 -3.23
C LEU A 20 -11.32 18.68 -3.45
N GLU A 21 -10.24 19.08 -2.77
CA GLU A 21 -8.92 18.45 -2.88
C GLU A 21 -8.74 17.24 -1.95
N GLU A 22 -9.48 17.19 -0.82
CA GLU A 22 -9.36 16.14 0.18
C GLU A 22 -10.73 15.64 0.63
N LEU A 23 -10.88 14.32 0.66
CA LEU A 23 -12.03 13.63 1.24
C LEU A 23 -11.55 12.67 2.33
N LYS A 24 -12.07 12.87 3.55
CA LYS A 24 -11.80 12.03 4.71
C LYS A 24 -13.03 11.22 5.11
N LEU A 25 -12.90 9.90 5.12
CA LEU A 25 -13.92 8.94 5.54
C LEU A 25 -13.41 8.23 6.81
N ILE A 26 -13.89 8.67 7.97
CA ILE A 26 -13.37 8.22 9.27
C ILE A 26 -14.52 7.66 10.11
N HIS A 27 -14.28 6.54 10.81
CA HIS A 27 -15.25 5.90 11.72
C HIS A 27 -16.49 5.31 11.03
N TYR A 28 -16.35 4.86 9.78
CA TYR A 28 -17.38 4.15 9.05
C TYR A 28 -17.36 2.64 9.33
N LYS A 29 -18.50 1.98 9.17
CA LYS A 29 -18.61 0.53 9.24
C LYS A 29 -19.17 -0.04 7.95
N ASP A 30 -18.75 -1.28 7.64
CA ASP A 30 -19.25 -2.06 6.53
C ASP A 30 -19.24 -1.27 5.21
N MET A 31 -18.12 -0.59 4.93
CA MET A 31 -17.97 0.25 3.75
C MET A 31 -17.96 -0.62 2.50
N HIS A 32 -18.77 -0.24 1.52
CA HIS A 32 -18.60 -0.68 0.14
C HIS A 32 -17.85 0.42 -0.63
N LEU A 33 -16.57 0.17 -0.90
CA LEU A 33 -15.76 0.99 -1.81
C LEU A 33 -16.16 0.68 -3.25
N SER A 34 -17.30 1.24 -3.66
CA SER A 34 -17.94 0.94 -4.94
C SER A 34 -17.44 1.82 -6.09
N ASN A 35 -17.78 1.43 -7.32
CA ASN A 35 -17.50 2.23 -8.51
C ASN A 35 -18.11 3.64 -8.52
N ASP A 36 -19.05 3.94 -7.64
CA ASP A 36 -19.63 5.28 -7.50
C ASP A 36 -18.61 6.31 -6.97
N PHE A 37 -17.49 5.88 -6.35
CA PHE A 37 -16.38 6.77 -6.01
C PHE A 37 -15.80 7.51 -7.23
N ASN A 38 -15.97 6.97 -8.44
CA ASN A 38 -15.59 7.65 -9.68
C ASN A 38 -16.40 8.92 -9.98
N ASN A 39 -17.53 9.14 -9.28
CA ASN A 39 -18.36 10.33 -9.35
C ASN A 39 -17.89 11.46 -8.42
N LEU A 40 -16.83 11.24 -7.62
CA LEU A 40 -16.19 12.28 -6.83
C LEU A 40 -15.62 13.38 -7.76
N PRO A 41 -15.51 14.63 -7.27
CA PRO A 41 -14.88 15.72 -8.01
C PRO A 41 -13.51 15.34 -8.54
N LYS A 42 -13.21 15.73 -9.79
CA LYS A 42 -11.91 15.46 -10.41
C LYS A 42 -10.75 16.21 -9.76
N SER A 43 -11.04 17.29 -9.03
CA SER A 43 -10.04 18.00 -8.22
C SER A 43 -9.59 17.24 -6.97
N LEU A 44 -10.14 16.06 -6.69
CA LEU A 44 -9.75 15.27 -5.51
C LEU A 44 -8.33 14.73 -5.65
N GLU A 45 -7.43 15.21 -4.79
CA GLU A 45 -6.04 14.81 -4.75
C GLU A 45 -5.75 13.79 -3.64
N THR A 46 -6.50 13.84 -2.55
CA THR A 46 -6.31 12.98 -1.38
C THR A 46 -7.59 12.27 -0.99
N LEU A 47 -7.56 10.94 -1.01
CA LEU A 47 -8.58 10.10 -0.41
C LEU A 47 -8.02 9.44 0.86
N TYR A 48 -8.64 9.77 2.00
CA TYR A 48 -8.23 9.31 3.30
C TYR A 48 -9.35 8.48 3.95
N ILE A 49 -9.10 7.20 4.20
CA ILE A 49 -10.01 6.29 4.88
C ILE A 49 -9.32 5.83 6.17
N ALA A 50 -9.96 6.04 7.32
CA ALA A 50 -9.37 5.63 8.60
C ALA A 50 -10.38 5.13 9.62
N ASP A 51 -9.92 4.27 10.51
CA ASP A 51 -10.69 3.77 11.64
C ASP A 51 -12.05 3.20 11.19
N ALA A 52 -12.02 2.39 10.13
CA ALA A 52 -13.20 1.91 9.43
C ALA A 52 -13.15 0.41 9.14
N THR A 53 -14.28 -0.17 8.73
CA THR A 53 -14.35 -1.56 8.22
C THR A 53 -14.90 -1.54 6.80
N ILE A 54 -14.37 -2.43 5.96
CA ILE A 54 -14.62 -2.54 4.54
C ILE A 54 -15.24 -3.91 4.29
N GLU A 55 -16.51 -3.92 3.93
CA GLU A 55 -17.23 -5.15 3.58
C GLU A 55 -16.87 -5.60 2.16
N LYS A 56 -16.73 -4.63 1.24
CA LYS A 56 -16.53 -4.90 -0.18
C LYS A 56 -15.75 -3.78 -0.88
N ILE A 57 -14.95 -4.15 -1.87
CA ILE A 57 -14.26 -3.25 -2.79
C ILE A 57 -14.60 -3.69 -4.21
N ASP A 58 -15.02 -2.76 -5.07
CA ASP A 58 -15.18 -3.01 -6.51
C ASP A 58 -13.84 -2.80 -7.24
N ASP A 59 -13.57 -3.58 -8.28
CA ASP A 59 -12.28 -3.60 -9.00
C ASP A 59 -11.95 -2.29 -9.74
N ASP A 60 -12.92 -1.40 -9.93
CA ASP A 60 -12.82 -0.17 -10.71
C ASP A 60 -13.14 1.08 -9.88
N TRP A 61 -13.06 1.02 -8.55
CA TRP A 61 -13.60 2.07 -7.68
C TRP A 61 -12.95 3.46 -7.78
N LEU A 62 -11.67 3.58 -8.18
CA LEU A 62 -10.98 4.88 -8.32
C LEU A 62 -10.44 5.17 -9.74
N VAL A 63 -10.80 4.36 -10.74
CA VAL A 63 -10.13 4.41 -12.06
C VAL A 63 -10.31 5.73 -12.82
N HIS A 64 -11.29 6.56 -12.45
CA HIS A 64 -11.53 7.87 -13.06
C HIS A 64 -11.01 9.05 -12.22
N LEU A 65 -10.27 8.84 -11.13
CA LEU A 65 -9.72 9.93 -10.31
C LEU A 65 -8.31 10.31 -10.77
N ASP A 66 -8.20 10.87 -11.98
CA ASP A 66 -6.93 11.07 -12.69
C ASP A 66 -5.92 11.99 -11.97
N ASP A 67 -6.41 12.92 -11.14
CA ASP A 67 -5.61 13.85 -10.34
C ASP A 67 -5.29 13.34 -8.92
N LEU A 68 -5.65 12.09 -8.60
CA LEU A 68 -5.39 11.52 -7.28
C LEU A 68 -3.88 11.39 -7.03
N LYS A 69 -3.42 12.01 -5.93
CA LYS A 69 -2.02 12.04 -5.49
C LYS A 69 -1.75 11.10 -4.34
N HIS A 70 -2.71 10.96 -3.44
CA HIS A 70 -2.56 10.24 -2.18
C HIS A 70 -3.76 9.33 -1.93
N LEU A 71 -3.49 8.02 -1.83
CA LEU A 71 -4.42 7.06 -1.27
C LEU A 71 -3.91 6.64 0.11
N ILE A 72 -4.67 7.01 1.14
CA ILE A 72 -4.32 6.73 2.54
C ILE A 72 -5.46 5.90 3.14
N VAL A 73 -5.18 4.65 3.48
CA VAL A 73 -6.13 3.73 4.11
C VAL A 73 -5.49 3.17 5.37
N ARG A 74 -5.94 3.61 6.54
CA ARG A 74 -5.29 3.31 7.83
C ARG A 74 -6.25 2.66 8.81
N GLN A 75 -5.76 1.69 9.58
CA GLN A 75 -6.56 1.09 10.65
C GLN A 75 -7.92 0.56 10.14
N THR A 76 -7.86 -0.25 9.08
CA THR A 76 -9.02 -0.96 8.51
C THR A 76 -8.77 -2.47 8.45
N ASP A 77 -9.68 -3.20 7.81
CA ASP A 77 -9.61 -4.62 7.51
C ASP A 77 -9.23 -4.91 6.04
N MET A 78 -8.74 -3.91 5.29
CA MET A 78 -8.23 -4.09 3.92
C MET A 78 -7.16 -5.19 3.87
N TYR A 79 -7.42 -6.24 3.09
CA TYR A 79 -6.56 -7.42 3.00
C TYR A 79 -5.80 -7.54 1.68
N ASN A 80 -6.14 -6.73 0.67
CA ASN A 80 -5.43 -6.65 -0.59
C ASN A 80 -5.38 -5.21 -1.12
N PHE A 81 -4.48 -4.99 -2.06
CA PHE A 81 -4.47 -3.84 -2.96
C PHE A 81 -4.10 -4.35 -4.34
N THR A 82 -4.76 -3.84 -5.39
CA THR A 82 -4.34 -4.07 -6.78
C THR A 82 -4.11 -2.73 -7.47
N ARG A 83 -3.05 -2.71 -8.29
CA ARG A 83 -2.73 -1.55 -9.13
C ARG A 83 -3.90 -1.11 -10.01
N SER A 84 -4.75 -2.04 -10.45
CA SER A 84 -5.91 -1.75 -11.33
C SER A 84 -6.99 -0.88 -10.69
N TRP A 85 -6.99 -0.71 -9.36
CA TRP A 85 -7.92 0.19 -8.68
C TRP A 85 -7.62 1.66 -8.99
N LEU A 86 -6.36 2.02 -9.23
CA LEU A 86 -5.93 3.37 -9.53
C LEU A 86 -6.02 3.65 -11.04
N PRO A 87 -6.16 4.93 -11.45
CA PRO A 87 -6.08 5.31 -12.86
C PRO A 87 -4.82 4.76 -13.54
N ASN A 88 -4.91 4.45 -14.84
CA ASN A 88 -3.76 4.04 -15.63
C ASN A 88 -3.74 4.81 -16.96
N PRO A 89 -2.84 5.81 -17.13
CA PRO A 89 -1.81 6.25 -16.18
C PRO A 89 -2.37 7.07 -14.99
N ALA A 90 -1.67 7.09 -13.86
CA ALA A 90 -1.91 8.03 -12.75
C ALA A 90 -0.65 8.92 -12.55
N PRO A 91 -0.49 9.97 -13.38
CA PRO A 91 0.75 10.72 -13.47
C PRO A 91 1.09 11.55 -12.22
N GLN A 92 0.10 11.87 -11.39
CA GLN A 92 0.28 12.66 -10.17
C GLN A 92 0.35 11.81 -8.90
N PHE A 93 0.18 10.50 -9.00
CA PHE A 93 0.11 9.63 -7.84
C PHE A 93 1.48 9.48 -7.18
N THR A 94 1.57 9.88 -5.90
CA THR A 94 2.84 9.92 -5.16
C THR A 94 2.88 9.01 -3.95
N THR A 95 1.72 8.72 -3.35
CA THR A 95 1.65 8.12 -2.01
C THR A 95 0.61 7.02 -1.94
N LEU A 96 1.06 5.82 -1.59
CA LEU A 96 0.22 4.71 -1.16
C LEU A 96 0.53 4.41 0.31
N ASP A 97 -0.34 4.84 1.23
CA ASP A 97 -0.17 4.64 2.67
C ASP A 97 -1.25 3.69 3.19
N LEU A 98 -0.89 2.41 3.39
CA LEU A 98 -1.79 1.33 3.82
C LEU A 98 -1.47 0.72 5.20
N PRO A 99 -1.10 1.49 6.23
CA PRO A 99 -0.62 0.93 7.48
C PRO A 99 -1.76 0.47 8.40
N THR A 100 -1.44 -0.50 9.26
CA THR A 100 -2.39 -1.05 10.23
C THR A 100 -3.64 -1.65 9.56
N ASN A 101 -3.45 -2.40 8.47
CA ASN A 101 -4.52 -3.15 7.81
C ASN A 101 -4.31 -4.68 7.97
N LYS A 102 -4.75 -5.47 6.99
CA LYS A 102 -4.67 -6.94 6.97
C LYS A 102 -4.00 -7.47 5.71
N LEU A 103 -3.17 -6.66 5.04
CA LEU A 103 -2.47 -7.08 3.83
C LEU A 103 -1.59 -8.29 4.13
N ILE A 104 -1.68 -9.32 3.29
CA ILE A 104 -0.86 -10.54 3.39
C ILE A 104 0.28 -10.56 2.36
N SER A 105 0.27 -9.64 1.40
CA SER A 105 1.27 -9.49 0.35
C SER A 105 1.58 -8.02 0.10
N PHE A 106 2.76 -7.74 -0.45
CA PHE A 106 3.12 -6.41 -0.92
C PHE A 106 2.32 -6.05 -2.20
N PRO A 107 1.95 -4.78 -2.40
CA PRO A 107 1.36 -4.31 -3.66
C PRO A 107 2.27 -4.49 -4.89
N ALA A 108 1.84 -5.29 -5.85
CA ALA A 108 2.57 -5.51 -7.10
C ALA A 108 2.32 -4.41 -8.15
N ASN A 109 3.17 -4.36 -9.18
CA ASN A 109 3.04 -3.49 -10.37
C ASN A 109 2.97 -1.99 -10.05
N LEU A 110 3.65 -1.55 -8.99
CA LEU A 110 3.68 -0.13 -8.59
C LEU A 110 4.56 0.74 -9.49
N ASP A 111 5.13 0.17 -10.54
CA ASP A 111 5.84 0.88 -11.60
C ASP A 111 4.98 1.18 -12.84
N ASP A 112 3.85 0.49 -13.01
CA ASP A 112 2.95 0.64 -14.16
C ASP A 112 2.16 1.95 -14.07
N GLY A 113 2.49 2.92 -14.92
CA GLY A 113 1.74 4.18 -15.02
C GLY A 113 1.78 5.04 -13.75
N LEU A 114 2.74 4.84 -12.83
CA LEU A 114 2.96 5.64 -11.61
C LEU A 114 4.34 6.34 -11.62
N PRO A 115 4.57 7.32 -12.52
CA PRO A 115 5.90 7.93 -12.69
C PRO A 115 6.36 8.75 -11.49
N GLU A 116 5.44 9.31 -10.70
CA GLU A 116 5.73 10.20 -9.56
C GLU A 116 5.67 9.51 -8.19
N LEU A 117 5.59 8.18 -8.15
CA LEU A 117 5.50 7.42 -6.90
C LEU A 117 6.73 7.65 -6.01
N LYS A 118 6.49 8.10 -4.77
CA LYS A 118 7.54 8.51 -3.80
C LYS A 118 7.46 7.76 -2.48
N TYR A 119 6.29 7.27 -2.10
CA TYR A 119 6.09 6.61 -0.82
C TYR A 119 5.09 5.47 -0.91
N VAL A 120 5.49 4.30 -0.41
CA VAL A 120 4.66 3.10 -0.26
C VAL A 120 4.85 2.60 1.16
N SER A 121 3.79 2.63 1.95
CA SER A 121 3.80 2.04 3.29
C SER A 121 2.78 0.94 3.41
N VAL A 122 3.25 -0.20 3.90
CA VAL A 122 2.44 -1.33 4.33
C VAL A 122 2.77 -1.66 5.79
N GLU A 123 3.17 -0.66 6.58
CA GLU A 123 3.51 -0.80 7.99
C GLU A 123 2.40 -1.54 8.76
N ARG A 124 2.75 -2.45 9.67
CA ARG A 124 1.81 -3.11 10.59
C ARG A 124 0.67 -3.85 9.85
N ASN A 125 1.06 -4.62 8.85
CA ASN A 125 0.18 -5.57 8.17
C ASN A 125 0.54 -7.01 8.55
N LEU A 126 0.14 -8.00 7.74
CA LEU A 126 0.34 -9.43 7.96
C LEU A 126 1.23 -10.04 6.88
N ILE A 127 2.13 -9.24 6.29
CA ILE A 127 3.00 -9.68 5.20
C ILE A 127 4.10 -10.58 5.77
N THR A 128 4.11 -11.83 5.35
CA THR A 128 5.13 -12.82 5.77
C THR A 128 6.25 -12.98 4.75
N SER A 129 6.06 -12.56 3.51
CA SER A 129 7.05 -12.72 2.44
C SER A 129 6.89 -11.59 1.43
N VAL A 130 8.02 -11.13 0.88
CA VAL A 130 8.07 -10.18 -0.22
C VAL A 130 8.92 -10.79 -1.32
N HIS A 131 8.45 -10.71 -2.57
CA HIS A 131 9.16 -11.28 -3.71
C HIS A 131 9.93 -10.21 -4.46
N GLU A 132 11.03 -10.61 -5.09
CA GLU A 132 11.87 -9.69 -5.86
C GLU A 132 11.07 -9.04 -7.00
N GLU A 133 10.18 -9.79 -7.66
CA GLU A 133 9.34 -9.29 -8.76
C GLU A 133 8.44 -8.10 -8.35
N ASP A 134 8.02 -8.03 -7.09
CA ASP A 134 7.17 -6.96 -6.58
C ASP A 134 7.97 -5.66 -6.32
N LEU A 135 9.24 -5.79 -5.93
CA LEU A 135 10.10 -4.68 -5.52
C LEU A 135 11.11 -4.23 -6.58
N ALA A 136 11.56 -5.13 -7.45
CA ALA A 136 12.55 -4.84 -8.49
C ALA A 136 12.17 -3.64 -9.36
N PRO A 137 10.90 -3.46 -9.78
CA PRO A 137 10.52 -2.31 -10.57
C PRO A 137 10.63 -0.95 -9.85
N LEU A 138 10.74 -0.98 -8.51
CA LEU A 138 10.88 0.19 -7.66
C LEU A 138 12.33 0.47 -7.25
N LYS A 139 13.26 -0.48 -7.45
CA LYS A 139 14.63 -0.45 -6.91
C LYS A 139 15.38 0.85 -7.24
N ASP A 140 15.33 1.27 -8.49
CA ASP A 140 16.06 2.44 -9.00
C ASP A 140 15.23 3.73 -8.99
N LYS A 141 14.00 3.69 -8.45
CA LYS A 141 13.10 4.84 -8.36
C LYS A 141 13.30 5.59 -7.05
N PRO A 142 12.99 6.91 -6.98
CA PRO A 142 13.05 7.69 -5.75
C PRO A 142 11.89 7.38 -4.78
N VAL A 143 11.54 6.11 -4.58
CA VAL A 143 10.39 5.64 -3.79
C VAL A 143 10.82 5.04 -2.46
N PHE A 144 10.24 5.48 -1.36
CA PHE A 144 10.44 4.85 -0.06
C PHE A 144 9.45 3.71 0.14
N VAL A 145 9.95 2.53 0.53
CA VAL A 145 9.13 1.37 0.88
C VAL A 145 9.24 1.13 2.38
N ASP A 146 8.11 1.13 3.08
CA ASP A 146 8.00 0.88 4.51
C ASP A 146 7.32 -0.47 4.78
N LEU A 147 8.10 -1.42 5.29
CA LEU A 147 7.66 -2.77 5.67
C LEU A 147 7.61 -2.99 7.18
N MET A 148 7.82 -1.93 7.98
CA MET A 148 7.89 -2.02 9.43
C MET A 148 6.71 -2.76 10.05
N PHE A 149 6.97 -3.49 11.14
CA PHE A 149 5.96 -4.20 11.92
C PHE A 149 5.14 -5.24 11.14
N ASN A 150 5.69 -5.82 10.08
CA ASN A 150 5.15 -7.02 9.43
C ASN A 150 5.84 -8.29 9.96
N PRO A 151 5.15 -9.44 9.99
CA PRO A 151 5.71 -10.72 10.43
C PRO A 151 6.58 -11.39 9.33
N VAL A 152 7.57 -10.66 8.80
CA VAL A 152 8.38 -11.10 7.65
C VAL A 152 9.22 -12.32 7.99
N HIS A 153 9.17 -13.34 7.12
CA HIS A 153 10.07 -14.49 7.12
C HIS A 153 11.34 -14.15 6.34
N CYS A 154 12.48 -14.18 7.02
CA CYS A 154 13.79 -13.83 6.49
C CYS A 154 14.62 -15.09 6.24
N ASP A 155 14.30 -15.79 5.16
CA ASP A 155 15.12 -16.87 4.62
C ASP A 155 15.86 -16.39 3.36
N CYS A 156 16.50 -17.33 2.66
CA CYS A 156 17.25 -17.02 1.45
C CYS A 156 16.39 -16.41 0.34
N LYS A 157 15.06 -16.63 0.32
CA LYS A 157 14.18 -16.02 -0.68
C LYS A 157 14.07 -14.51 -0.52
N LEU A 158 14.40 -13.98 0.66
CA LEU A 158 14.44 -12.54 0.92
C LEU A 158 15.82 -11.93 0.66
N ALA A 159 16.86 -12.73 0.40
CA ALA A 159 18.24 -12.25 0.29
C ALA A 159 18.44 -11.13 -0.74
N PHE A 160 17.67 -11.13 -1.82
CA PHE A 160 17.67 -10.06 -2.83
C PHE A 160 17.54 -8.66 -2.20
N ILE A 161 16.79 -8.53 -1.09
CA ILE A 161 16.53 -7.25 -0.43
C ILE A 161 17.84 -6.59 0.04
N LEU A 162 18.89 -7.36 0.32
CA LEU A 162 20.17 -6.82 0.78
C LEU A 162 20.82 -5.88 -0.25
N ASP A 163 20.50 -6.06 -1.54
CA ASP A 163 20.96 -5.21 -2.66
C ASP A 163 20.06 -4.00 -2.94
N TYR A 164 19.02 -3.78 -2.14
CA TYR A 164 18.04 -2.71 -2.31
C TYR A 164 18.38 -1.50 -1.42
N PRO A 165 17.75 -0.33 -1.65
CA PRO A 165 18.04 0.86 -0.85
C PRO A 165 17.95 0.60 0.65
N THR A 166 19.03 0.88 1.39
CA THR A 166 19.14 0.58 2.83
C THR A 166 18.03 1.21 3.69
N ARG A 167 17.44 2.30 3.21
CA ARG A 167 16.27 2.93 3.84
C ARG A 167 15.03 2.02 3.88
N TRP A 168 14.91 1.01 3.02
CA TRP A 168 13.82 0.02 3.05
C TRP A 168 14.08 -1.10 4.07
N HIS A 169 15.31 -1.22 4.58
CA HIS A 169 15.73 -2.31 5.48
C HIS A 169 15.33 -2.10 6.94
N TYR A 170 14.58 -1.05 7.25
CA TYR A 170 14.21 -0.75 8.64
C TYR A 170 13.03 -1.60 9.12
N PHE A 171 13.04 -2.92 8.87
CA PHE A 171 12.08 -3.87 9.40
C PHE A 171 12.78 -5.05 10.09
N LEU A 172 12.04 -5.68 11.01
CA LEU A 172 12.51 -6.83 11.79
C LEU A 172 12.05 -8.12 11.13
N CYS A 173 12.91 -9.13 11.19
CA CYS A 173 12.54 -10.50 10.87
C CYS A 173 11.70 -11.08 12.01
N ALA A 174 10.57 -11.70 11.68
CA ALA A 174 9.75 -12.41 12.66
C ALA A 174 10.12 -13.89 12.74
N THR A 175 10.56 -14.46 11.62
CA THR A 175 10.99 -15.86 11.49
C THR A 175 12.10 -15.97 10.43
N PRO A 176 12.87 -17.06 10.35
CA PRO A 176 12.97 -18.15 11.33
C PRO A 176 13.60 -17.70 12.67
N GLY A 177 13.55 -18.55 13.69
CA GLY A 177 13.85 -18.18 15.09
C GLY A 177 15.29 -17.73 15.36
N ASP A 178 16.22 -18.14 14.51
CA ASP A 178 17.64 -17.78 14.51
C ASP A 178 17.92 -16.33 14.07
N VAL A 179 17.01 -15.73 13.31
CA VAL A 179 17.09 -14.32 12.90
C VAL A 179 15.92 -13.48 13.42
N ALA A 180 15.04 -14.06 14.24
CA ALA A 180 13.93 -13.34 14.84
C ALA A 180 14.40 -12.10 15.63
N ASP A 181 13.61 -11.03 15.56
CA ASP A 181 13.89 -9.72 16.17
C ASP A 181 15.19 -9.04 15.70
N SER A 182 15.79 -9.53 14.61
CA SER A 182 16.93 -8.88 13.96
C SER A 182 16.45 -7.99 12.82
N TYR A 183 17.06 -6.81 12.68
CA TYR A 183 16.86 -5.98 11.50
C TYR A 183 17.53 -6.62 10.29
N ILE A 184 16.83 -6.67 9.15
CA ILE A 184 17.37 -7.21 7.91
C ILE A 184 18.68 -6.51 7.48
N THR A 185 18.83 -5.22 7.81
CA THR A 185 20.05 -4.43 7.52
C THR A 185 21.32 -4.99 8.19
N HIS A 186 21.18 -5.82 9.23
CA HIS A 186 22.29 -6.42 9.96
C HIS A 186 22.53 -7.88 9.61
N LEU A 187 21.75 -8.46 8.69
CA LEU A 187 21.86 -9.87 8.30
C LEU A 187 22.68 -10.03 7.03
N THR A 188 23.37 -11.18 6.93
CA THR A 188 24.08 -11.63 5.72
C THR A 188 23.31 -12.76 5.04
N GLU A 189 23.65 -13.07 3.79
CA GLU A 189 23.07 -14.23 3.08
C GLU A 189 23.29 -15.56 3.84
N GLU A 190 24.43 -15.72 4.51
CA GLU A 190 24.71 -16.89 5.35
C GLU A 190 23.71 -17.00 6.51
N GLN A 191 23.41 -15.88 7.18
CA GLN A 191 22.41 -15.84 8.27
C GLN A 191 20.98 -16.03 7.76
N LEU A 192 20.72 -15.65 6.51
CA LEU A 192 19.46 -15.96 5.80
C LEU A 192 19.40 -17.43 5.32
N GLN A 193 20.38 -18.26 5.69
CA GLN A 193 20.45 -19.67 5.32
C GLN A 193 20.48 -19.90 3.80
N CYS A 194 21.09 -18.99 3.05
CA CYS A 194 21.40 -19.27 1.65
C CYS A 194 22.45 -20.38 1.57
N GLU A 195 22.10 -21.50 0.95
CA GLU A 195 23.10 -22.49 0.60
C GLU A 195 24.11 -21.84 -0.36
N HIS A 196 25.40 -22.06 -0.13
CA HIS A 196 26.41 -21.87 -1.16
C HIS A 196 26.21 -22.96 -2.23
N GLY A 197 25.16 -22.81 -3.04
CA GLY A 197 24.82 -23.69 -4.14
C GLY A 197 25.65 -23.37 -5.37
N ASN A 198 26.69 -24.18 -5.60
CA ASN A 198 27.48 -24.34 -6.83
C ASN A 198 26.87 -23.76 -8.13
N ALA A 199 27.37 -22.60 -8.58
CA ALA A 199 27.89 -22.30 -9.92
C ALA A 199 27.91 -20.79 -10.20
#